data_AF-A0ABD6D5H1-F1
#
_entry.id   AF-A0ABD6D5H1-F1
#
_cell.length_a   1.000
_cell.length_b   1.000
_cell.length_c   1.000
_cell.angle_alpha   90.00
_cell.angle_beta   90.00
_cell.angle_gamma   90.00
#
_symmetry.space_group_name_H-M   'P 1'
#
loop_
_entity.id
_entity.type
_entity.pdbx_description
1 polymer ?
#
loop_
_entity_poly.entity_id
_entity_poly.type
_entity_poly.pdbx_seq_one_letter_code
_entity_poly.pdbx_strand_id
1 'polypeptide(L)'
;MERLSDSVVLLLVGTLVVASALLVPVVWPNYGQTPYFLDASPVDETGNESGVIEYDELPPVVQESFDPSGQSEPMYIEGDPALDRLDETQYIRHEGDLYRVSLYHGDGAWIFVTLLRYGLFTVGGLLAVAGIGVGLYKRIRQSTTSES
;
A
#
# COMPACT_ATOMS: atom_id res chain seq x y z
N MET A 1 11.62 15.59 -38.60
CA MET A 1 11.19 14.81 -37.42
C MET A 1 10.38 13.63 -37.92
N GLU A 2 10.88 12.41 -37.77
CA GLU A 2 10.11 11.21 -38.09
C GLU A 2 9.02 11.03 -37.03
N ARG A 3 7.76 10.89 -37.46
CA ARG A 3 6.67 10.50 -36.54
C ARG A 3 6.83 9.03 -36.21
N LEU A 4 6.88 8.72 -34.91
CA LEU A 4 6.79 7.34 -34.43
C LEU A 4 5.51 6.69 -34.95
N SER A 5 5.60 5.42 -35.35
CA SER A 5 4.42 4.67 -35.76
C SER A 5 3.51 4.37 -34.56
N ASP A 6 2.19 4.33 -34.78
CA ASP A 6 1.20 4.10 -33.72
C ASP A 6 1.48 2.82 -32.90
N SER A 7 2.06 1.80 -33.53
CA SER A 7 2.45 0.54 -32.88
C SER A 7 3.55 0.73 -31.85
N VAL A 8 4.54 1.58 -32.16
CA VAL A 8 5.64 1.91 -31.25
C VAL A 8 5.13 2.79 -30.11
N VAL A 9 4.21 3.72 -30.39
CA VAL A 9 3.59 4.55 -29.35
C VAL A 9 2.81 3.69 -28.36
N LEU A 10 1.95 2.79 -28.85
CA LEU A 10 1.18 1.88 -28.00
C LEU A 10 2.06 0.96 -27.14
N LEU A 11 3.14 0.42 -27.74
CA LEU A 11 4.11 -0.39 -27.02
C LEU A 11 4.78 0.39 -25.91
N LEU A 12 5.32 1.58 -26.22
CA LEU A 12 6.03 2.41 -25.25
C LEU A 12 5.12 2.86 -24.10
N VAL A 13 3.90 3.30 -24.42
CA VAL A 13 2.92 3.70 -23.40
C VAL A 13 2.52 2.51 -22.53
N GLY A 14 2.21 1.36 -23.13
CA GLY A 14 1.87 0.15 -22.39
C GLY A 14 3.00 -0.31 -21.47
N THR A 15 4.24 -0.38 -21.98
CA THR A 15 5.43 -0.75 -21.20
C THR A 15 5.70 0.25 -20.09
N LEU A 16 5.57 1.56 -20.35
CA LEU A 16 5.77 2.59 -19.33
C LEU A 16 4.75 2.47 -18.19
N VAL A 17 3.48 2.24 -18.51
CA VAL A 17 2.43 2.06 -17.49
C VAL A 17 2.70 0.81 -16.65
N VAL A 18 3.07 -0.31 -17.27
CA VAL A 18 3.43 -1.55 -16.56
C VAL A 18 4.68 -1.37 -15.71
N ALA A 19 5.74 -0.78 -16.25
CA ALA A 19 6.97 -0.52 -15.52
C ALA A 19 6.72 0.41 -14.33
N SER A 20 5.90 1.45 -14.51
CA SER A 20 5.51 2.36 -13.42
C SER A 20 4.80 1.60 -12.30
N ALA A 21 3.88 0.69 -12.63
CA ALA A 21 3.17 -0.13 -11.65
C ALA A 21 4.12 -1.10 -10.89
N LEU A 22 5.14 -1.63 -11.56
CA LEU A 22 6.14 -2.52 -10.94
C LEU A 22 7.15 -1.78 -10.06
N LEU A 23 7.42 -0.50 -10.34
CA LEU A 23 8.35 0.30 -9.56
C LEU A 23 7.73 0.84 -8.26
N VAL A 24 6.41 0.87 -8.13
CA VAL A 24 5.78 1.48 -6.96
C VAL A 24 6.14 0.81 -5.63
N PRO A 25 6.20 -0.53 -5.50
CA PRO A 25 6.64 -1.17 -4.27
C PRO A 25 8.10 -0.84 -3.88
N VAL A 26 8.95 -0.47 -4.85
CA VAL A 26 10.35 -0.11 -4.60
C VAL A 26 10.45 1.32 -4.07
N VAL A 27 9.66 2.23 -4.63
CA VAL A 27 9.64 3.65 -4.21
C VAL A 27 8.77 3.85 -2.97
N TRP A 28 7.84 2.94 -2.72
CA TRP A 28 6.88 2.99 -1.62
C TRP A 28 6.79 1.61 -0.95
N PRO A 29 7.66 1.30 0.02
CA PRO A 29 7.79 -0.06 0.57
C PRO A 29 6.52 -0.57 1.26
N ASN A 30 5.71 0.32 1.85
CA ASN A 30 4.45 -0.04 2.50
C ASN A 30 3.24 0.04 1.54
N TYR A 31 3.50 -0.15 0.24
CA TYR A 31 2.50 -0.01 -0.81
C TYR A 31 1.43 -1.10 -0.73
N GLY A 32 0.19 -0.68 -0.47
CA GLY A 32 -0.95 -1.59 -0.36
C GLY A 32 -1.23 -2.07 1.08
N GLN A 33 -0.43 -1.63 2.04
CA GLN A 33 -0.69 -1.84 3.46
C GLN A 33 -1.53 -0.70 4.02
N THR A 34 -2.47 -1.04 4.90
CA THR A 34 -3.28 -0.05 5.62
C THR A 34 -2.47 0.43 6.82
N PRO A 35 -2.23 1.75 6.94
CA PRO A 35 -1.55 2.27 8.12
C PRO A 35 -2.45 2.13 9.34
N TYR A 36 -1.83 1.82 10.47
CA TYR A 36 -2.42 1.88 11.80
C TYR A 36 -1.98 3.17 12.46
N PHE A 37 -2.88 3.75 13.23
CA PHE A 37 -2.60 4.87 14.10
C PHE A 37 -3.02 4.49 15.50
N LEU A 38 -2.24 4.95 16.47
CA LEU A 38 -2.52 4.81 17.87
C LEU A 38 -2.76 6.19 18.44
N ASP A 39 -3.89 6.40 19.11
CA ASP A 39 -4.12 7.62 19.89
C ASP A 39 -4.11 7.26 21.36
N ALA A 40 -3.15 7.81 22.10
CA ALA A 40 -3.00 7.56 23.53
C ALA A 40 -3.44 8.78 24.34
N SER A 41 -4.22 8.53 25.38
CA SER A 41 -4.65 9.55 26.34
C SER A 41 -4.39 9.07 27.76
N PRO A 42 -3.76 9.89 28.62
CA PRO A 42 -3.52 9.53 30.01
C PRO A 42 -4.84 9.30 30.75
N VAL A 43 -4.84 8.36 31.68
CA VAL A 43 -6.02 8.03 32.50
C VAL A 43 -5.72 8.34 33.95
N ASP A 44 -6.47 9.28 34.53
CA ASP A 44 -6.31 9.70 35.93
C ASP A 44 -6.86 8.68 36.95
N GLU A 45 -7.70 7.75 36.49
CA GLU A 45 -8.35 6.76 37.36
C GLU A 45 -7.68 5.38 37.24
N THR A 46 -7.46 4.75 38.40
CA THR A 46 -7.20 3.31 38.61
C THR A 46 -8.39 2.46 38.11
N GLY A 47 -8.69 2.54 36.81
CA GLY A 47 -9.82 1.91 36.16
C GLY A 47 -9.41 0.59 35.52
N ASN A 48 -9.80 -0.51 36.18
CA ASN A 48 -9.79 -1.88 35.68
C ASN A 48 -8.45 -2.36 35.10
N GLU A 49 -7.55 -2.85 35.96
CA GLU A 49 -6.26 -3.48 35.61
C GLU A 49 -6.40 -4.79 34.81
N SER A 50 -7.62 -5.23 34.54
CA SER A 50 -7.91 -6.45 33.79
C SER A 50 -7.65 -6.21 32.30
N GLY A 51 -6.51 -6.66 31.79
CA GLY A 51 -6.18 -6.62 30.36
C GLY A 51 -5.15 -5.56 29.94
N VAL A 52 -4.50 -4.86 30.88
CA VAL A 52 -3.45 -3.91 30.51
C VAL A 52 -2.30 -4.63 29.79
N ILE A 53 -1.83 -4.05 28.68
CA ILE A 53 -0.62 -4.49 27.99
C ILE A 53 0.54 -3.64 28.47
N GLU A 54 1.61 -4.27 28.92
CA GLU A 54 2.85 -3.57 29.25
C GLU A 54 3.51 -3.07 27.95
N TYR A 55 4.02 -1.85 27.94
CA TYR A 55 4.65 -1.25 26.75
C TYR A 55 5.73 -2.16 26.14
N ASP A 56 6.51 -2.84 26.96
CA ASP A 56 7.58 -3.75 26.54
C ASP A 56 7.05 -5.03 25.84
N GLU A 57 5.77 -5.37 25.99
CA GLU A 57 5.12 -6.47 25.26
C GLU A 57 4.66 -6.07 23.86
N LEU A 58 4.65 -4.77 23.55
CA LEU A 58 4.23 -4.29 22.24
C LEU A 58 5.28 -4.60 21.17
N PRO A 59 4.87 -4.73 19.90
CA PRO A 59 5.82 -4.87 18.81
C PRO A 59 6.72 -3.63 18.69
N PRO A 60 8.00 -3.77 18.29
CA PRO A 60 8.93 -2.64 18.21
C PRO A 60 8.41 -1.45 17.41
N VAL A 61 7.71 -1.69 16.30
CA VAL A 61 7.12 -0.62 15.46
C VAL A 61 6.06 0.19 16.22
N VAL A 62 5.31 -0.45 17.12
CA VAL A 62 4.33 0.21 17.97
C VAL A 62 5.00 1.00 19.07
N GLN A 63 6.05 0.42 19.68
CA GLN A 63 6.86 1.11 20.68
C GLN A 63 7.49 2.39 20.10
N GLU A 64 8.09 2.30 18.92
CA GLU A 64 8.75 3.44 18.24
C GLU A 64 7.77 4.56 17.87
N SER A 65 6.51 4.21 17.60
CA SER A 65 5.51 5.17 17.16
C SER A 65 4.62 5.67 18.31
N PHE A 66 4.67 5.04 19.48
CA PHE A 66 3.86 5.40 20.63
C PHE A 66 4.13 6.84 21.07
N ASP A 67 3.09 7.68 21.04
CA ASP A 67 3.14 9.04 21.57
C ASP A 67 2.20 9.14 22.78
N PRO A 68 2.72 9.19 24.02
CA PRO A 68 1.89 9.31 25.22
C PRO A 68 1.13 10.65 25.30
N SER A 69 1.45 11.60 24.42
CA SER A 69 0.82 12.92 24.35
C SER A 69 -0.22 13.06 23.23
N GLY A 70 -0.50 12.00 22.47
CA GLY A 70 -1.58 11.99 21.47
C GLY A 70 -1.47 10.92 20.40
N GLN A 71 -1.63 11.34 19.14
CA GLN A 71 -1.64 10.46 17.98
C GLN A 71 -0.23 10.10 17.53
N SER A 72 0.01 8.80 17.33
CA SER A 72 1.23 8.22 16.79
C SER A 72 1.48 8.62 15.33
N GLU A 73 2.73 8.45 14.90
CA GLU A 73 3.04 8.31 13.48
C GLU A 73 2.34 7.08 12.87
N PRO A 74 2.08 7.07 11.54
CA PRO A 74 1.49 5.93 10.86
C PRO A 74 2.41 4.69 10.94
N MET A 75 1.85 3.61 11.47
CA MET A 75 2.52 2.32 11.59
C MET A 75 2.06 1.35 10.51
N TYR A 76 2.97 0.53 10.01
CA TYR A 76 2.65 -0.51 9.04
C TYR A 76 3.03 -1.87 9.62
N ILE A 77 2.01 -2.61 10.04
CA ILE A 77 2.16 -3.88 10.75
C ILE A 77 1.01 -4.81 10.36
N GLU A 78 1.31 -6.08 10.16
CA GLU A 78 0.34 -7.11 9.77
C GLU A 78 0.38 -8.27 10.76
N GLY A 79 -0.77 -8.64 11.32
CA GLY A 79 -0.97 -9.91 12.01
C GLY A 79 -0.17 -10.12 13.28
N ASP A 80 -0.10 -9.11 14.15
CA ASP A 80 0.57 -9.24 15.45
C ASP A 80 -0.44 -9.54 16.59
N PRO A 81 -0.30 -10.65 17.33
CA PRO A 81 -1.20 -10.99 18.43
C PRO A 81 -1.22 -9.95 19.56
N ALA A 82 -0.16 -9.15 19.72
CA ALA A 82 -0.15 -8.07 20.70
C ALA A 82 -1.09 -6.92 20.28
N LEU A 83 -1.29 -6.69 18.97
CA LEU A 83 -2.28 -5.73 18.48
C LEU A 83 -3.71 -6.23 18.64
N ASP A 84 -3.94 -7.53 18.43
CA ASP A 84 -5.26 -8.12 18.69
C ASP A 84 -5.63 -7.96 20.17
N ARG A 85 -4.69 -8.27 21.08
CA ARG A 85 -4.87 -8.01 22.50
C ARG A 85 -5.08 -6.51 22.78
N LEU A 86 -4.34 -5.63 22.10
CA LEU A 86 -4.44 -4.19 22.32
C LEU A 86 -5.79 -3.61 21.89
N ASP A 87 -6.36 -4.14 20.80
CA ASP A 87 -7.71 -3.77 20.34
C ASP A 87 -8.78 -4.25 21.33
N GLU A 88 -8.59 -5.43 21.92
CA GLU A 88 -9.47 -5.97 22.96
C GLU A 88 -9.40 -5.19 24.27
N THR A 89 -8.20 -4.77 24.68
CA THR A 89 -7.99 -4.23 26.03
C THR A 89 -7.92 -2.71 26.08
N GLN A 90 -7.41 -2.06 25.04
CA GLN A 90 -7.36 -0.60 24.89
C GLN A 90 -6.58 0.14 25.98
N TYR A 91 -5.68 -0.55 26.70
CA TYR A 91 -4.85 0.07 27.74
C TYR A 91 -3.39 -0.36 27.64
N ILE A 92 -2.50 0.62 27.67
CA ILE A 92 -1.04 0.45 27.73
C ILE A 92 -0.51 1.01 29.03
N ARG A 93 0.39 0.28 29.69
CA ARG A 93 1.19 0.81 30.79
C ARG A 93 2.59 1.18 30.28
N HIS A 94 2.98 2.43 30.47
CA HIS A 94 4.27 2.97 30.06
C HIS A 94 4.86 3.75 31.24
N GLU A 95 6.07 3.41 31.67
CA GLU A 95 6.77 4.07 32.80
C GLU A 95 5.97 4.16 34.11
N GLY A 96 5.00 3.26 34.31
CA GLY A 96 4.14 3.23 35.49
C GLY A 96 2.84 4.01 35.35
N ASP A 97 2.69 4.79 34.28
CA ASP A 97 1.46 5.52 33.95
C ASP A 97 0.56 4.68 33.03
N LEU A 98 -0.76 4.89 33.17
CA LEU A 98 -1.77 4.17 32.39
C LEU A 98 -2.31 5.07 31.28
N TYR A 99 -2.28 4.55 30.06
CA TYR A 99 -2.80 5.21 28.87
C TYR A 99 -3.94 4.42 28.30
N ARG A 100 -5.07 5.08 28.05
CA ARG A 100 -6.11 4.54 27.19
C ARG A 100 -5.68 4.74 25.76
N VAL A 101 -5.76 3.69 24.96
CA VAL A 101 -5.40 3.76 23.55
C VAL A 101 -6.55 3.39 22.65
N SER A 102 -6.60 4.06 21.50
CA SER A 102 -7.48 3.71 20.40
C SER A 102 -6.62 3.36 19.19
N LEU A 103 -6.78 2.13 18.68
CA LEU A 103 -6.15 1.70 17.44
C LEU A 103 -7.15 1.91 16.29
N TYR A 104 -6.76 2.71 15.30
CA TYR A 104 -7.61 2.93 14.13
C TYR A 104 -6.81 2.80 12.84
N HIS A 105 -7.45 2.17 11.86
CA HIS A 105 -6.93 2.01 10.53
C HIS A 105 -7.15 3.28 9.72
N GLY A 106 -6.14 3.70 8.95
CA GLY A 106 -6.27 4.78 7.99
C GLY A 106 -7.39 4.49 6.99
N ASP A 107 -8.26 5.47 6.82
CA ASP A 107 -9.54 5.44 6.11
C ASP A 107 -9.52 4.62 4.79
N GLY A 108 -10.63 3.92 4.50
CA GLY A 108 -10.78 2.86 3.48
C GLY A 108 -10.57 3.28 2.01
N ALA A 109 -10.10 4.50 1.77
CA ALA A 109 -9.68 5.01 0.46
C ALA A 109 -8.66 4.10 -0.25
N TRP A 110 -7.89 3.31 0.51
CA TRP A 110 -6.89 2.38 -0.03
C TRP A 110 -7.48 1.26 -0.90
N ILE A 111 -8.72 0.82 -0.67
CA ILE A 111 -9.40 -0.16 -1.54
C ILE A 111 -9.58 0.40 -2.96
N PHE A 112 -9.94 1.68 -3.09
CA PHE A 112 -10.09 2.34 -4.39
C PHE A 112 -8.76 2.44 -5.12
N VAL A 113 -7.69 2.75 -4.38
CA VAL A 113 -6.34 2.82 -4.92
C VAL A 113 -5.89 1.46 -5.45
N THR A 114 -6.19 0.36 -4.74
CA THR A 114 -5.91 -1.01 -5.20
C THR A 114 -6.65 -1.36 -6.50
N LEU A 115 -7.94 -1.04 -6.60
CA LEU A 115 -8.72 -1.29 -7.82
C LEU A 115 -8.21 -0.49 -9.03
N LEU A 116 -7.90 0.80 -8.82
CA LEU A 116 -7.33 1.65 -9.87
C LEU A 116 -6.00 1.09 -10.40
N ARG A 117 -5.17 0.52 -9.52
CA ARG A 117 -3.88 -0.10 -9.88
C ARG A 117 -4.06 -1.32 -10.76
N TYR A 118 -4.92 -2.26 -10.37
CA TYR A 118 -5.21 -3.43 -11.19
C TYR A 118 -5.82 -3.03 -12.55
N GLY A 119 -6.66 -2.00 -12.56
CA GLY A 119 -7.17 -1.39 -13.78
C GLY A 119 -6.05 -0.86 -14.69
N LEU A 120 -5.15 -0.02 -14.16
CA LEU A 120 -4.03 0.54 -14.91
C LEU A 120 -3.06 -0.52 -15.43
N PHE A 121 -2.74 -1.52 -14.60
CA PHE A 121 -1.88 -2.63 -15.02
C PHE A 121 -2.51 -3.43 -16.16
N THR A 122 -3.80 -3.74 -16.04
CA THR A 122 -4.55 -4.48 -17.08
C THR A 122 -4.60 -3.67 -18.38
N VAL A 123 -4.92 -2.38 -18.30
CA VAL A 123 -4.96 -1.49 -19.47
C VAL A 123 -3.58 -1.35 -20.11
N GLY A 124 -2.53 -1.13 -19.32
CA GLY A 124 -1.15 -1.05 -19.79
C GLY A 124 -0.70 -2.32 -20.50
N GLY A 125 -1.01 -3.49 -19.93
CA GLY A 125 -0.73 -4.79 -20.54
C GLY A 125 -1.47 -4.99 -21.87
N LEU A 126 -2.76 -4.65 -21.93
CA LEU A 126 -3.55 -4.72 -23.16
C LEU A 126 -2.99 -3.82 -24.26
N LEU A 127 -2.58 -2.60 -23.92
CA LEU A 127 -1.96 -1.66 -24.87
C LEU A 127 -0.64 -2.19 -25.42
N ALA A 128 0.21 -2.80 -24.57
CA ALA A 128 1.47 -3.39 -25.01
C ALA A 128 1.24 -4.57 -25.98
N VAL A 129 0.31 -5.47 -25.65
CA VAL A 129 -0.07 -6.61 -26.51
C VAL A 129 -0.64 -6.13 -27.85
N ALA A 130 -1.51 -5.12 -27.83
CA ALA A 130 -2.06 -4.51 -29.03
C ALA A 130 -0.97 -3.89 -29.92
N GLY A 131 -0.01 -3.17 -29.31
CA GLY A 131 1.14 -2.60 -30.03
C GLY A 131 1.96 -3.64 -30.77
N ILE A 132 2.26 -4.78 -30.11
CA ILE A 132 2.95 -5.92 -30.71
C ILE A 132 2.12 -6.50 -31.86
N GLY A 133 0.83 -6.75 -31.64
CA GLY A 133 -0.07 -7.32 -32.64
C GLY A 133 -0.17 -6.47 -33.91
N VAL A 134 -0.34 -5.15 -33.78
CA VAL A 134 -0.38 -4.23 -34.93
C VAL A 134 0.96 -4.21 -35.67
N GLY A 135 2.07 -4.23 -34.94
CA GLY A 135 3.41 -4.28 -35.54
C GLY A 135 3.63 -5.55 -36.37
N LEU A 136 3.28 -6.71 -35.82
CA LEU A 136 3.36 -8.00 -36.51
C LEU A 136 2.45 -8.05 -37.74
N TYR A 137 1.20 -7.58 -37.62
CA TYR A 137 0.25 -7.53 -38.75
C TYR A 137 0.79 -6.70 -39.92
N LYS A 138 1.32 -5.49 -39.65
CA LYS A 138 1.90 -4.63 -40.68
C LYS A 138 3.08 -5.31 -41.38
N ARG A 139 3.95 -5.98 -40.62
CA ARG A 139 5.11 -6.70 -41.17
C ARG A 139 4.71 -7.83 -42.10
N ILE A 140 3.74 -8.65 -41.70
CA ILE A 140 3.23 -9.77 -42.52
C ILE A 140 2.61 -9.24 -43.83
N ARG A 141 1.78 -8.20 -43.73
CA ARG A 141 1.15 -7.59 -44.91
C ARG A 141 2.18 -7.06 -45.91
N GLN A 142 3.23 -6.40 -45.42
CA GLN A 142 4.30 -5.87 -46.27
C GLN A 142 5.04 -6.98 -47.03
N SER A 143 5.36 -8.11 -46.39
CA SER A 143 6.01 -9.24 -47.07
C SER A 143 5.17 -9.79 -48.20
N THR A 144 3.85 -9.93 -48.02
CA THR A 144 2.95 -10.48 -49.06
C THR A 144 2.84 -9.56 -50.28
N THR A 145 2.85 -8.23 -50.10
CA THR A 145 2.82 -7.28 -51.23
C THR A 145 4.15 -7.16 -51.99
N SER A 146 5.27 -7.62 -51.43
CA SER A 146 6.57 -7.54 -52.13
C SER A 146 6.82 -8.69 -53.10
N GLU A 147 6.04 -9.76 -53.00
CA GLU A 147 6.16 -10.97 -53.82
C GLU A 147 5.20 -10.98 -55.04
N SER A 148 4.33 -9.97 -55.16
CA SER A 148 3.36 -9.79 -56.26
C SER A 148 3.78 -8.69 -57.22
#